data_AF-A0AAW2IS35-F1
#
_entry.id   AF-A0AAW2IS35-F1
#
_cell.length_a   1.000
_cell.length_b   1.000
_cell.length_c   1.000
_cell.angle_alpha   90.00
_cell.angle_beta   90.00
_cell.angle_gamma   90.00
#
_symmetry.space_group_name_H-M   'P 1'
#
loop_
_entity.id
_entity.type
_entity.pdbx_description
1 polymer ?
#
loop_
_entity_poly.entity_id
_entity_poly.type
_entity_poly.pdbx_seq_one_letter_code
_entity_poly.pdbx_strand_id
1 'polypeptide(L)'
;MIFSILLPKYYWFTILVNGEPSSFFKSSQGLRQGDSISPVLCILASEALSRGLNHLFAQNPDMLYQRGCKTRVTHLAYADDIIIFTRCEEQSLNKLM
;
A
#
# COMPACT_ATOMS: atom_id res chain seq x y z
N MET A 1 -1.20 11.59 11.68
CA MET A 1 -0.35 11.19 10.54
C MET A 1 -1.29 10.65 9.48
N ILE A 2 -1.99 11.58 8.82
CA ILE A 2 -1.98 11.84 7.38
C ILE A 2 -2.30 10.57 6.57
N PHE A 3 -3.58 10.49 6.26
CA PHE A 3 -4.20 9.59 5.30
C PHE A 3 -3.60 9.81 3.92
N SER A 4 -3.77 8.86 2.96
CA SER A 4 -4.37 9.21 1.65
C SER A 4 -4.33 8.19 0.44
N ILE A 5 -5.47 7.73 -0.14
CA ILE A 5 -5.63 7.21 -1.55
C ILE A 5 -6.89 7.76 -2.28
N LEU A 6 -6.75 8.06 -3.58
CA LEU A 6 -7.59 8.84 -4.50
C LEU A 6 -9.07 8.43 -4.72
N LEU A 7 -9.96 9.40 -4.53
CA LEU A 7 -11.24 9.55 -5.24
C LEU A 7 -11.26 10.92 -5.94
N PRO A 8 -12.06 11.12 -7.01
CA PRO A 8 -11.84 12.15 -8.03
C PRO A 8 -11.69 13.57 -7.45
N LYS A 9 -10.81 14.36 -8.09
CA LYS A 9 -10.30 15.72 -7.78
C LYS A 9 -11.33 16.84 -7.47
N TYR A 10 -12.57 16.51 -7.13
CA TYR A 10 -13.71 17.43 -7.07
C TYR A 10 -14.32 17.64 -5.67
N TYR A 11 -13.82 16.98 -4.62
CA TYR A 11 -14.34 17.21 -3.27
C TYR A 11 -13.57 18.31 -2.51
N TRP A 12 -14.31 19.31 -2.03
CA TRP A 12 -13.86 20.36 -1.13
C TRP A 12 -14.13 19.95 0.31
N PHE A 13 -13.16 20.11 1.19
CA PHE A 13 -13.25 19.74 2.60
C PHE A 13 -12.99 20.97 3.48
N THR A 14 -13.63 21.00 4.65
CA THR A 14 -13.27 21.87 5.78
C THR A 14 -13.02 20.96 6.99
N ILE A 15 -12.10 21.36 7.86
CA ILE A 15 -11.83 20.67 9.12
C ILE A 15 -12.21 21.59 10.28
N LEU A 16 -12.74 21.03 11.36
CA LEU A 16 -12.99 21.79 12.58
C LEU A 16 -11.68 21.86 13.38
N VAL A 17 -11.19 23.07 13.62
CA VAL A 17 -10.03 23.34 14.48
C VAL A 17 -10.54 24.02 15.74
N ASN A 18 -10.45 23.34 16.88
CA ASN A 18 -11.00 23.80 18.16
C ASN A 18 -12.51 24.12 18.11
N GLY A 19 -13.27 23.39 17.29
CA GLY A 19 -14.72 23.59 17.13
C GLY A 19 -15.12 24.59 16.06
N GLU A 20 -14.17 25.37 15.52
CA GLU A 20 -14.42 26.34 14.45
C GLU A 20 -14.02 25.78 13.08
N PRO A 21 -14.82 26.01 12.02
CA PRO A 21 -14.51 25.53 10.68
C PRO A 21 -13.31 26.28 10.07
N SER A 22 -12.36 25.53 9.53
CA SER A 22 -11.24 26.07 8.75
C SER A 22 -11.69 26.53 7.37
N SER A 23 -10.80 27.22 6.66
CA SER A 23 -10.97 27.47 5.22
C SER A 23 -11.09 26.16 4.44
N PHE A 24 -11.84 26.22 3.33
CA PHE A 24 -12.01 25.07 2.44
C PHE A 24 -10.74 24.79 1.64
N PHE A 25 -10.40 23.52 1.50
CA PHE A 25 -9.32 23.06 0.65
C PHE A 25 -9.75 21.84 -0.17
N LYS A 26 -9.14 21.67 -1.35
CA LYS A 26 -9.35 20.48 -2.18
C LYS A 26 -8.47 19.34 -1.68
N SER A 27 -9.03 18.14 -1.60
CA SER A 27 -8.19 16.94 -1.43
C SER A 27 -7.38 16.69 -2.70
N SER A 28 -6.06 16.66 -2.57
CA SER A 28 -5.14 16.42 -3.69
C SER A 28 -4.73 14.95 -3.80
N GLN A 29 -4.53 14.31 -2.65
CA GLN A 29 -4.23 12.90 -2.49
C GLN A 29 -5.02 12.48 -1.25
N GLY A 30 -5.93 11.50 -1.33
CA GLY A 30 -6.48 10.92 -0.09
C GLY A 30 -7.74 10.13 0.10
N LEU A 31 -7.67 9.18 1.06
CA LEU A 31 -8.76 8.48 1.72
C LEU A 31 -9.06 9.24 3.00
N ARG A 32 -10.31 9.39 3.37
CA ARG A 32 -10.66 10.10 4.61
C ARG A 32 -10.64 9.12 5.79
N GLN A 33 -9.95 9.47 6.89
CA GLN A 33 -10.03 8.68 8.13
C GLN A 33 -11.47 8.69 8.64
N GLY A 34 -11.96 7.54 9.07
CA GLY A 34 -13.33 7.44 9.57
C GLY A 34 -14.41 7.49 8.49
N ASP A 35 -14.03 7.45 7.20
CA ASP A 35 -14.95 7.04 6.15
C ASP A 35 -15.14 5.52 6.23
N SER A 36 -16.38 5.05 6.15
CA SER A 36 -16.70 3.62 6.22
C SER A 36 -16.11 2.83 5.04
N ILE A 37 -15.78 3.50 3.93
CA ILE A 37 -15.24 2.87 2.71
C ILE A 37 -13.71 2.77 2.73
N SER A 38 -13.02 3.68 3.43
CA SER A 38 -11.55 3.73 3.46
C SER A 38 -10.88 2.41 3.84
N PRO A 39 -11.33 1.65 4.86
CA PRO A 39 -10.72 0.37 5.21
C PRO A 39 -10.78 -0.66 4.08
N VAL A 40 -11.92 -0.72 3.37
CA VAL A 40 -12.11 -1.65 2.26
C VAL A 40 -11.17 -1.32 1.10
N LEU A 41 -11.00 -0.03 0.79
CA LEU A 41 -10.08 0.42 -0.26
C LEU A 41 -8.62 0.10 0.07
N CYS A 42 -8.21 0.24 1.34
CA CYS A 42 -6.87 -0.17 1.78
C CYS A 42 -6.64 -1.67 1.60
N ILE A 43 -7.63 -2.51 1.96
CA ILE A 43 -7.54 -3.97 1.78
C ILE A 43 -7.43 -4.33 0.29
N LEU A 44 -8.24 -3.72 -0.57
CA LEU A 44 -8.18 -3.97 -2.01
C LEU A 44 -6.84 -3.56 -2.63
N ALA A 45 -6.28 -2.43 -2.19
CA ALA A 45 -4.95 -2.00 -2.63
C ALA A 45 -3.86 -2.98 -2.18
N SER A 46 -3.93 -3.44 -0.93
CA SER A 46 -3.01 -4.45 -0.38
C SER A 46 -3.09 -5.79 -1.13
N GLU A 47 -4.30 -6.27 -1.43
CA GLU A 47 -4.52 -7.49 -2.22
C GLU A 47 -3.99 -7.35 -3.66
N ALA A 48 -4.22 -6.20 -4.31
CA ALA A 48 -3.70 -5.95 -5.65
C ALA A 48 -2.15 -5.96 -5.67
N LEU A 49 -1.52 -5.34 -4.66
CA LEU A 49 -0.07 -5.36 -4.50
C LEU A 49 0.45 -6.78 -4.23
N SER A 50 -0.22 -7.55 -3.35
CA SER A 50 0.11 -8.95 -3.07
C SER A 50 0.10 -9.82 -4.32
N ARG A 51 -0.91 -9.67 -5.17
CA ARG A 51 -0.99 -10.37 -6.47
C ARG A 51 0.13 -9.97 -7.42
N GLY A 52 0.47 -8.68 -7.48
CA GLY A 52 1.58 -8.17 -8.27
C GLY A 52 2.92 -8.78 -7.85
N LEU A 53 3.20 -8.80 -6.55
CA LEU A 53 4.40 -9.43 -6.00
C LEU A 53 4.43 -10.93 -6.31
N ASN A 54 3.33 -11.65 -6.07
CA ASN A 54 3.26 -13.08 -6.35
C ASN A 54 3.50 -13.39 -7.83
N HIS A 55 3.00 -12.54 -8.74
CA HIS A 55 3.26 -12.66 -10.17
C HIS A 55 4.74 -12.43 -10.51
N LEU A 56 5.35 -11.38 -9.95
CA LEU A 56 6.77 -11.05 -10.15
C LEU A 56 7.68 -12.22 -9.73
N PHE A 57 7.46 -12.79 -8.55
CA PHE A 57 8.23 -13.92 -8.04
C PHE A 57 7.93 -15.24 -8.78
N ALA A 58 6.74 -15.41 -9.34
CA ALA A 58 6.43 -16.55 -10.20
C ALA A 58 7.21 -16.50 -11.53
N GLN A 59 7.40 -15.30 -12.09
CA GLN A 59 8.20 -15.08 -13.30
C GLN A 59 9.71 -15.10 -13.03
N ASN A 60 10.13 -14.77 -11.81
CA ASN A 60 11.52 -14.66 -11.40
C ASN A 60 11.80 -15.50 -10.15
N PRO A 61 11.83 -16.84 -10.26
CA PRO A 61 12.06 -17.73 -9.11
C PRO A 61 13.45 -17.54 -8.48
N ASP A 62 14.40 -17.02 -9.26
CA ASP A 62 15.74 -16.61 -8.85
C ASP A 62 15.73 -15.53 -7.77
N MET A 63 14.68 -14.71 -7.69
CA MET A 63 14.54 -13.68 -6.66
C MET A 63 14.10 -14.25 -5.31
N LEU A 64 13.55 -15.47 -5.27
CA LEU A 64 12.99 -16.03 -4.04
C LEU A 64 14.07 -16.24 -2.97
N TYR A 65 13.86 -15.63 -1.81
CA TYR A 65 14.63 -15.95 -0.63
C TYR A 65 14.12 -17.26 -0.01
N GLN A 66 14.91 -18.33 -0.09
CA GLN A 66 14.58 -19.61 0.51
C GLN A 66 15.78 -20.17 1.29
N ARG A 67 15.72 -20.10 2.63
CA ARG A 67 16.69 -20.75 3.52
C ARG A 67 15.96 -21.64 4.53
N GLY A 68 16.09 -22.95 4.39
CA GLY A 68 15.58 -23.94 5.36
C GLY A 68 14.05 -24.09 5.47
N CYS A 69 13.26 -23.25 4.81
CA CYS A 69 11.80 -23.34 4.80
C CYS A 69 11.28 -24.04 3.54
N LYS A 70 10.30 -24.93 3.70
CA LYS A 70 9.60 -25.59 2.59
C LYS A 70 8.55 -24.66 1.94
N THR A 71 8.09 -23.65 2.67
CA THR A 71 7.09 -22.71 2.20
C THR A 71 7.76 -21.52 1.52
N ARG A 72 7.30 -21.19 0.31
CA ARG A 72 7.73 -20.00 -0.42
C ARG A 72 6.94 -18.81 0.09
N VAL A 73 7.59 -17.91 0.81
CA VAL A 73 7.00 -16.66 1.30
C VAL A 73 7.65 -15.51 0.53
N THR A 74 6.84 -14.75 -0.20
CA THR A 74 7.30 -13.62 -1.02
C THR A 74 7.25 -12.30 -0.24
N HIS A 75 6.20 -12.12 0.57
CA HIS A 75 6.00 -10.91 1.36
C HIS A 75 5.12 -11.20 2.59
N LEU A 76 5.20 -10.32 3.58
CA LEU A 76 4.27 -10.21 4.70
C LEU A 76 3.70 -8.79 4.68
N ALA A 77 2.37 -8.68 4.71
CA ALA A 77 1.68 -7.41 4.70
C ALA A 77 0.79 -7.31 5.95
N TYR A 78 0.86 -6.16 6.61
CA TYR A 78 -0.05 -5.73 7.67
C TYR A 78 -0.48 -4.30 7.37
N ALA A 79 -1.52 -3.81 8.06
CA ALA A 79 -2.25 -2.57 7.77
C ALA A 79 -1.43 -1.46 7.07
N ASP A 80 -0.31 -1.06 7.66
CA ASP A 80 0.56 0.02 7.17
C ASP A 80 1.97 -0.46 6.75
N ASP A 81 2.31 -1.74 6.97
CA ASP A 81 3.67 -2.26 6.82
C ASP A 81 3.73 -3.45 5.86
N ILE A 82 4.69 -3.43 4.94
CA ILE A 82 4.96 -4.55 4.03
C ILE A 82 6.45 -4.91 4.11
N ILE A 83 6.73 -6.18 4.39
CA ILE A 83 8.07 -6.75 4.35
C ILE A 83 8.15 -7.66 3.13
N ILE A 84 9.11 -7.41 2.23
CA ILE A 84 9.32 -8.23 1.04
C ILE A 84 10.58 -9.07 1.21
N PHE A 85 10.45 -10.37 0.95
CA PHE A 85 11.55 -11.33 1.02
C PHE A 85 12.10 -11.60 -0.37
N THR A 86 13.30 -11.10 -0.65
CA THR A 86 13.99 -11.30 -1.93
C THR A 86 15.48 -11.56 -1.70
N ARG A 87 16.15 -12.14 -2.69
CA ARG A 87 17.62 -12.24 -2.69
C ARG A 87 18.24 -10.85 -2.83
N CYS A 88 19.30 -10.62 -2.06
CA CYS A 88 20.02 -9.35 -2.06
C CYS A 88 20.99 -9.29 -3.25
N GLU A 89 20.42 -9.17 -4.45
CA GLU A 89 21.14 -9.03 -5.71
C GLU A 89 20.63 -7.79 -6.45
N GLU A 90 21.52 -7.06 -7.12
CA GLU A 90 21.19 -5.81 -7.82
C GLU A 90 20.06 -6.02 -8.85
N GLN A 91 20.09 -7.14 -9.58
CA GLN A 91 19.04 -7.51 -10.54
C GLN A 91 17.69 -7.74 -9.86
N SER A 92 17.69 -8.34 -8.67
CA SER A 92 16.47 -8.59 -7.90
C SER A 92 15.88 -7.29 -7.36
N LEU A 93 16.73 -6.34 -6.94
CA LEU A 93 16.31 -5.01 -6.50
C LEU A 93 15.73 -4.19 -7.67
N ASN A 94 16.39 -4.19 -8.82
CA ASN A 94 15.93 -3.46 -10.00
C ASN A 94 14.60 -3.97 -10.57
N LYS A 95 14.27 -5.25 -10.36
CA LYS A 95 12.97 -5.83 -10.76
C LYS A 95 11.85 -5.49 -9.76
N LEU A 96 12.20 -5.11 -8.53
CA LEU A 96 11.25 -4.85 -7.45
C LEU A 96 10.84 -3.36 -7.38
N MET A 97 11.75 -2.46 -7.77
CA MET A 97 11.53 -1.02 -7.86
C MET A 97 10.85 -0.63 -9.18
#